data_AF-A0A8T5MYI9-F1
#
_entry.id   AF-A0A8T5MYI9-F1
#
_cell.length_a   1.000
_cell.length_b   1.000
_cell.length_c   1.000
_cell.angle_alpha   90.00
_cell.angle_beta   90.00
_cell.angle_gamma   90.00
#
_symmetry.space_group_name_H-M   'P 1'
#
loop_
_entity.id
_entity.type
_entity.pdbx_description
1 polymer ?
#
loop_
_entity_poly.entity_id
_entity_poly.type
_entity_poly.pdbx_seq_one_letter_code
_entity_poly.pdbx_strand_id
1 'polypeptide(L)'
;MKTKNFCILGLILFFALVLAQVAAAVDFDEDISDEDKDAFDEILEPVMKIYNLVKYAATILAVVVLLFAGVSYMISGSNPGKRENAKNMVAYVVIGLIVIWAAPLVVNFIVG
;
A
#
# COMPACT_ATOMS: atom_id res chain seq x y z
N MET A 1 -10.22 10.13 23.15
CA MET A 1 -10.16 8.86 22.36
C MET A 1 -11.36 8.64 21.43
N LYS A 2 -12.57 9.17 21.73
CA LYS A 2 -13.78 8.96 20.89
C LYS A 2 -13.77 9.60 19.49
N THR A 3 -13.07 10.70 19.28
CA THR A 3 -13.11 11.46 18.01
C THR A 3 -12.33 10.81 16.87
N LYS A 4 -11.20 10.15 17.15
CA LYS A 4 -10.40 9.45 16.14
C LYS A 4 -11.15 8.25 15.56
N ASN A 5 -11.84 7.49 16.42
CA ASN A 5 -12.62 6.32 16.00
C ASN A 5 -13.83 6.73 15.15
N PHE A 6 -14.40 7.91 15.41
CA PHE A 6 -15.50 8.45 14.63
C PHE A 6 -15.07 8.88 13.21
N CYS A 7 -13.88 9.49 13.06
CA CYS A 7 -13.31 9.80 11.75
C CYS A 7 -12.99 8.53 10.95
N ILE A 8 -12.47 7.49 11.60
CA ILE A 8 -12.19 6.20 10.95
C ILE A 8 -13.49 5.56 10.46
N LEU A 9 -14.56 5.60 11.27
CA LEU A 9 -15.87 5.05 10.88
C LEU A 9 -16.47 5.81 9.69
N GLY A 10 -16.33 7.13 9.67
CA GLY A 10 -16.76 7.97 8.55
C GLY A 10 -16.00 7.68 7.26
N LEU A 11 -14.69 7.42 7.35
CA LEU A 11 -13.86 7.08 6.19
C LEU A 11 -14.19 5.69 5.64
N ILE A 12 -14.47 4.72 6.53
CA ILE A 12 -14.94 3.39 6.14
C ILE A 12 -16.31 3.48 5.47
N LEU A 13 -17.25 4.28 6.01
CA LEU A 13 -18.58 4.45 5.43
C LEU A 13 -18.52 5.15 4.07
N PHE A 14 -17.65 6.16 3.93
CA PHE A 14 -17.40 6.82 2.66
C PHE A 14 -16.82 5.85 1.63
N PHE A 15 -15.83 5.06 2.03
CA PHE A 15 -15.24 4.05 1.15
C PHE A 15 -16.26 2.97 0.76
N ALA A 16 -17.11 2.53 1.69
CA ALA A 16 -18.18 1.57 1.41
C ALA A 16 -19.22 2.13 0.42
N LEU A 17 -19.56 3.43 0.52
CA LEU A 17 -20.46 4.08 -0.44
C LEU A 17 -19.84 4.15 -1.83
N VAL A 18 -18.55 4.50 -1.93
CA VAL A 18 -17.81 4.55 -3.20
C VAL A 18 -17.75 3.15 -3.83
N LEU A 19 -17.46 2.11 -3.03
CA LEU A 19 -17.46 0.73 -3.52
C LEU A 19 -18.83 0.28 -4.03
N ALA A 20 -19.93 0.67 -3.37
CA ALA A 20 -21.28 0.36 -3.83
C ALA A 20 -21.62 1.02 -5.17
N GLN A 21 -21.12 2.24 -5.42
CA GLN A 21 -21.28 2.92 -6.71
C GLN A 21 -20.50 2.23 -7.83
N VAL A 22 -19.28 1.77 -7.54
CA VAL A 22 -18.46 1.00 -8.50
C VAL A 22 -19.11 -0.34 -8.82
N ALA A 23 -19.62 -1.05 -7.81
CA ALA A 23 -20.29 -2.34 -8.00
C ALA A 23 -21.59 -2.26 -8.81
N ALA A 24 -22.30 -1.13 -8.76
CA ALA A 24 -23.57 -0.95 -9.49
C ALA A 24 -23.40 -0.37 -10.91
N ALA A 25 -22.24 0.21 -11.23
CA ALA A 25 -21.98 0.86 -12.52
C ALA A 25 -21.14 0.01 -13.48
N VAL A 26 -20.50 -1.05 -12.98
CA VAL A 26 -19.69 -1.97 -13.78
C VAL A 26 -20.51 -3.22 -14.08
N ASP A 27 -20.86 -3.44 -15.34
CA ASP A 27 -21.33 -4.74 -15.82
C ASP A 27 -20.09 -5.66 -15.90
N PHE A 28 -19.92 -6.52 -14.90
CA PHE A 28 -18.82 -7.49 -14.83
C PHE A 28 -19.10 -8.77 -15.64
N ASP A 29 -20.25 -8.86 -16.30
CA ASP A 29 -20.75 -10.06 -16.98
C ASP A 29 -20.30 -10.17 -18.46
N GLU A 30 -19.58 -9.18 -18.98
CA GLU A 30 -18.97 -9.24 -20.31
C GLU A 30 -17.52 -9.74 -20.18
N ASP A 31 -17.28 -10.98 -20.63
CA ASP A 31 -15.93 -11.54 -20.68
C ASP A 31 -15.04 -10.63 -21.54
N ILE A 32 -13.92 -10.19 -20.96
CA ILE A 32 -12.90 -9.40 -21.66
C ILE A 32 -12.42 -10.22 -22.86
N SER A 33 -12.59 -9.70 -24.09
CA SER A 33 -12.15 -10.40 -25.30
C SER A 33 -10.63 -10.63 -25.27
N ASP A 34 -10.14 -11.71 -25.90
CA ASP A 34 -8.70 -12.01 -25.91
C ASP A 34 -7.86 -10.84 -26.47
N GLU A 35 -8.43 -10.08 -27.42
CA GLU A 35 -7.82 -8.86 -27.98
C GLU A 35 -7.73 -7.71 -26.95
N ASP A 36 -8.71 -7.57 -26.07
CA ASP A 36 -8.68 -6.56 -25.01
C ASP A 36 -7.69 -6.91 -23.88
N LYS A 37 -7.51 -8.22 -23.60
CA LYS A 37 -6.49 -8.69 -22.63
C LYS A 37 -5.09 -8.38 -23.11
N ASP A 38 -4.81 -8.65 -24.38
CA ASP A 38 -3.50 -8.36 -24.99
C ASP A 38 -3.20 -6.85 -25.00
N ALA A 39 -4.19 -6.02 -25.34
CA ALA A 39 -4.06 -4.56 -25.28
C ALA A 39 -3.82 -4.05 -23.84
N PHE A 40 -4.45 -4.67 -22.84
CA PHE A 40 -4.24 -4.33 -21.44
C PHE A 40 -2.85 -4.72 -20.96
N ASP A 41 -2.37 -5.91 -21.34
CA ASP A 41 -1.03 -6.40 -21.01
C ASP A 41 0.07 -5.51 -21.63
N GLU A 42 -0.12 -5.03 -22.87
CA GLU A 42 0.79 -4.08 -23.51
C GLU A 42 0.90 -2.76 -22.72
N ILE A 43 -0.22 -2.26 -22.19
CA ILE A 43 -0.24 -1.05 -21.35
C ILE A 43 0.38 -1.31 -19.97
N LEU A 44 0.18 -2.51 -19.41
CA LEU A 44 0.69 -2.87 -18.09
C LEU A 44 2.19 -3.16 -18.08
N GLU A 45 2.77 -3.70 -19.15
CA GLU A 45 4.19 -4.06 -19.21
C GLU A 45 5.13 -2.91 -18.75
N PRO A 46 5.05 -1.68 -19.30
CA PRO A 46 5.90 -0.57 -18.86
C PRO A 46 5.61 -0.16 -17.40
N VAL A 47 4.36 -0.22 -16.97
CA VAL A 47 3.95 0.10 -15.58
C VAL A 47 4.57 -0.91 -14.61
N MET A 48 4.49 -2.20 -14.93
CA MET A 48 5.05 -3.28 -14.11
C MET A 48 6.57 -3.22 -14.05
N LYS A 49 7.23 -2.77 -15.12
CA LYS A 49 8.68 -2.54 -15.13
C LYS A 49 9.08 -1.41 -14.18
N ILE A 50 8.39 -0.27 -14.22
CA ILE A 50 8.62 0.85 -13.30
C ILE A 50 8.30 0.44 -11.86
N TYR A 51 7.17 -0.24 -11.65
CA TYR A 51 6.78 -0.76 -10.34
C TYR A 51 7.85 -1.67 -9.75
N ASN A 52 8.38 -2.62 -10.52
CA ASN A 52 9.42 -3.53 -10.04
C ASN A 52 10.71 -2.79 -9.68
N LEU A 53 11.11 -1.80 -10.48
CA LEU A 53 12.24 -0.93 -10.17
C LEU A 53 12.04 -0.20 -8.82
N VAL A 54 10.88 0.43 -8.64
CA VAL A 54 10.53 1.14 -7.40
C VAL A 54 10.45 0.18 -6.22
N LYS A 55 9.87 -1.02 -6.39
CA LYS A 55 9.76 -2.05 -5.37
C LYS A 55 11.13 -2.44 -4.82
N TYR A 56 12.08 -2.77 -5.70
CA TYR A 56 13.41 -3.17 -5.28
C TYR A 56 14.18 -2.00 -4.65
N ALA A 57 14.11 -0.80 -5.24
CA ALA A 57 14.74 0.39 -4.67
C ALA A 57 14.20 0.72 -3.27
N ALA A 58 12.87 0.72 -3.11
CA ALA A 58 12.20 0.97 -1.84
C ALA A 58 12.53 -0.10 -0.80
N THR A 59 12.65 -1.37 -1.21
CA THR A 59 13.03 -2.47 -0.30
C THR A 59 14.44 -2.27 0.24
N ILE A 60 15.39 -1.85 -0.60
CA ILE A 60 16.76 -1.55 -0.16
C ILE A 60 16.77 -0.35 0.79
N LEU A 61 16.06 0.73 0.44
CA LEU A 61 15.94 1.90 1.30
C LEU A 61 15.30 1.57 2.65
N ALA A 62 14.28 0.71 2.66
CA ALA A 62 13.61 0.27 3.88
C ALA A 62 14.59 -0.39 4.85
N VAL A 63 15.52 -1.22 4.37
CA VAL A 63 16.55 -1.83 5.21
C VAL A 63 17.43 -0.76 5.87
N VAL A 64 17.88 0.24 5.12
CA VAL A 64 18.70 1.35 5.66
C VAL A 64 17.94 2.14 6.72
N VAL A 65 16.68 2.45 6.47
CA VAL A 65 15.81 3.19 7.39
C VAL A 65 15.52 2.37 8.65
N LEU A 66 15.34 1.05 8.53
CA LEU A 66 15.18 0.15 9.68
C LEU A 66 16.44 0.07 10.54
N LEU A 67 17.63 0.02 9.92
CA LEU A 67 18.90 0.08 10.65
C LEU A 67 19.02 1.38 11.44
N PHE A 68 18.70 2.52 10.81
CA PHE A 68 18.70 3.82 11.48
C PHE A 68 17.70 3.85 12.65
N ALA A 69 16.50 3.32 12.44
CA ALA A 69 15.49 3.23 13.50
C ALA A 69 15.96 2.35 14.67
N GLY A 70 16.61 1.22 14.38
CA GLY A 70 17.19 0.32 15.38
C GLY A 70 18.30 0.99 16.20
N VAL A 71 19.24 1.67 15.54
CA VAL A 71 20.29 2.43 16.22
C VAL A 71 19.68 3.55 17.07
N SER A 72 18.76 4.33 16.50
CA SER A 72 18.04 5.40 17.20
C SER A 72 17.31 4.89 18.45
N TYR A 73 16.71 3.70 18.36
CA TYR A 73 16.07 3.04 19.50
C TYR A 73 17.07 2.69 20.60
N MET A 74 18.23 2.10 20.25
CA MET A 74 19.26 1.72 21.23
C MET A 74 19.84 2.92 21.97
N ILE A 75 20.10 4.03 21.27
CA ILE A 75 20.68 5.25 21.86
C ILE A 75 19.64 6.11 22.60
N SER A 76 18.34 5.77 22.51
CA SER A 76 17.27 6.57 23.14
C SER A 76 17.36 6.58 24.67
N GLY A 77 17.97 5.56 25.28
CA GLY A 77 18.18 5.48 26.73
C GLY A 77 16.87 5.64 27.51
N SER A 78 16.86 6.58 28.48
CA SER A 78 15.70 6.88 29.32
C SER A 78 14.72 7.89 28.70
N ASN A 79 14.95 8.40 27.48
CA ASN A 79 14.05 9.35 26.84
C ASN A 79 12.90 8.61 26.13
N PRO A 80 11.67 8.64 26.67
CA PRO A 80 10.54 7.90 26.09
C PRO A 80 10.12 8.44 24.72
N GLY A 81 10.28 9.74 24.46
CA GLY A 81 9.89 10.36 23.19
C GLY A 81 10.76 9.88 22.03
N LYS A 82 12.08 9.78 22.23
CA LYS A 82 12.99 9.25 21.21
C LYS A 82 12.71 7.77 20.92
N ARG A 83 12.43 7.00 21.98
CA ARG A 83 12.08 5.58 21.86
C ARG A 83 10.79 5.38 21.06
N GLU A 84 9.80 6.22 21.29
CA GLU A 84 8.53 6.17 20.56
C GLU A 84 8.70 6.56 19.09
N ASN A 85 9.50 7.58 18.79
CA ASN A 85 9.79 7.98 17.42
C ASN A 85 10.47 6.85 16.63
N ALA A 86 11.44 6.15 17.23
CA ALA A 86 12.09 5.01 16.59
C ALA A 86 11.11 3.86 16.29
N LYS A 87 10.17 3.58 17.20
CA LYS A 87 9.10 2.58 16.96
C LYS A 87 8.17 2.99 15.84
N ASN A 88 7.73 4.25 15.82
CA ASN A 88 6.87 4.78 14.77
C ASN A 88 7.55 4.73 13.40
N MET A 89 8.85 5.02 13.35
CA MET A 89 9.64 4.88 12.13
C MET A 89 9.63 3.45 11.60
N VAL A 90 9.82 2.44 12.46
CA VAL A 90 9.69 1.02 12.07
C VAL A 90 8.27 0.74 11.56
N ALA A 91 7.23 1.19 12.27
CA ALA A 91 5.85 0.97 11.88
C ALA A 91 5.55 1.54 10.47
N TYR A 92 6.00 2.76 10.18
CA TYR A 92 5.80 3.38 8.87
C TYR A 92 6.52 2.64 7.75
N VAL A 93 7.74 2.16 7.99
CA VAL A 93 8.46 1.35 6.99
C VAL A 93 7.73 0.04 6.72
N VAL A 94 7.27 -0.65 7.76
CA VAL A 94 6.55 -1.91 7.62
C VAL A 94 5.24 -1.72 6.85
N ILE A 95 4.46 -0.68 7.18
CA ILE A 95 3.22 -0.38 6.46
C ILE A 95 3.52 -0.08 4.98
N GLY A 96 4.53 0.74 4.69
CA GLY A 96 4.94 1.05 3.32
C GLY A 96 5.34 -0.20 2.52
N LEU A 97 6.11 -1.11 3.14
CA LEU A 97 6.47 -2.38 2.51
C LEU A 97 5.25 -3.25 2.25
N ILE A 98 4.33 -3.38 3.21
CA ILE A 98 3.09 -4.15 3.00
C ILE A 98 2.32 -3.62 1.78
N VAL A 99 2.16 -2.29 1.67
CA VAL A 99 1.45 -1.67 0.54
C VAL A 99 2.14 -1.96 -0.78
N ILE A 100 3.46 -1.81 -0.86
CA ILE A 100 4.22 -2.08 -2.09
C ILE A 100 4.08 -3.54 -2.51
N TRP A 101 4.17 -4.47 -1.56
CA TRP A 101 4.10 -5.90 -1.83
C TRP A 101 2.67 -6.39 -2.11
N ALA A 102 1.65 -5.69 -1.61
CA ALA A 102 0.25 -5.99 -1.90
C ALA A 102 -0.22 -5.45 -3.26
N ALA A 103 0.48 -4.49 -3.86
CA ALA A 103 0.07 -3.87 -5.13
C ALA A 103 -0.22 -4.86 -6.28
N PRO A 104 0.59 -5.92 -6.53
CA PRO A 104 0.31 -6.88 -7.60
C PRO A 104 -0.96 -7.68 -7.34
N LEU A 105 -1.30 -7.94 -6.07
CA LEU A 105 -2.54 -8.63 -5.71
C LEU A 105 -3.76 -7.81 -6.12
N VAL A 106 -3.69 -6.50 -5.96
CA VAL A 106 -4.77 -5.59 -6.37
C VAL A 106 -4.88 -5.51 -7.88
N VAL A 107 -3.76 -5.40 -8.60
CA VAL A 107 -3.77 -5.40 -10.08
C VAL A 107 -4.38 -6.69 -10.62
N ASN A 108 -3.94 -7.83 -10.10
CA ASN A 108 -4.48 -9.13 -10.50
C ASN A 108 -5.96 -9.30 -10.15
N PHE A 109 -6.45 -8.66 -9.08
CA PHE A 109 -7.86 -8.68 -8.71
C PHE A 109 -8.75 -7.80 -9.62
N ILE A 110 -8.16 -6.82 -10.31
CA ILE A 110 -8.89 -5.97 -11.26
C ILE A 110 -8.90 -6.60 -12.66
N VAL A 111 -7.81 -7.30 -13.03
CA VAL A 111 -7.62 -7.86 -14.38
C VAL A 111 -8.15 -9.30 -14.50
N GLY A 112 -8.13 -10.06 -13.39
CA GLY A 112 -8.65 -11.43 -13.31
C GLY A 112 -10.09 -11.47 -12.87
#